data_AF-A0A645IZS9-F1
#
_entry.id   AF-A0A645IZS9-F1
#
_cell.length_a   1.000
_cell.length_b   1.000
_cell.length_c   1.000
_cell.angle_alpha   90.00
_cell.angle_beta   90.00
_cell.angle_gamma   90.00
#
_symmetry.space_group_name_H-M   'P 1'
#
loop_
_entity.id
_entity.type
_entity.pdbx_description
1 polymer ?
#
loop_
_entity_poly.entity_id
_entity_poly.type
_entity_poly.pdbx_seq_one_letter_code
_entity_poly.pdbx_strand_id
1 'polypeptide(L)'
;MDEIRALFAKTKEAQIRGYGVGRFSFNVKGGRCEKCQGDGEIKIEMHFLPDIMVKCDSCKGQRYNAQTLEIKYKGKSIADVLDMSVDEALKYIISMGVVAPPTRKPPERSALLNE
;
A
#
# COMPACT_ATOMS: atom_id res chain seq x y z
N MET A 1 -8.18 1.19 -3.84
CA MET A 1 -7.49 0.36 -2.83
C MET A 1 -8.18 -0.99 -2.60
N ASP A 2 -9.49 -1.08 -2.79
CA ASP A 2 -10.29 -2.26 -2.49
C ASP A 2 -9.86 -3.51 -3.27
N GLU A 3 -9.50 -3.33 -4.54
CA GLU A 3 -8.96 -4.39 -5.39
C GLU A 3 -7.65 -4.97 -4.86
N ILE A 4 -6.73 -4.12 -4.40
CA ILE A 4 -5.47 -4.55 -3.78
C ILE A 4 -5.77 -5.37 -2.53
N ARG A 5 -6.64 -4.86 -1.64
CA ARG A 5 -7.03 -5.59 -0.41
C ARG A 5 -7.70 -6.92 -0.73
N ALA A 6 -8.53 -6.98 -1.78
CA ALA A 6 -9.17 -8.21 -2.24
C ALA A 6 -8.16 -9.23 -2.76
N LEU A 7 -7.08 -8.82 -3.44
CA LEU A 7 -6.01 -9.72 -3.87
C LEU A 7 -5.27 -10.33 -2.69
N PHE A 8 -4.91 -9.52 -1.69
CA PHE A 8 -4.25 -10.03 -0.49
C PHE A 8 -5.13 -11.03 0.28
N ALA A 9 -6.44 -10.77 0.39
CA ALA A 9 -7.40 -11.70 0.99
C ALA A 9 -7.57 -13.02 0.21
N LYS A 10 -7.24 -13.04 -1.10
CA LYS A 10 -7.26 -14.24 -1.94
C LYS A 10 -5.97 -15.07 -1.87
N THR A 11 -4.93 -14.60 -1.18
CA THR A 11 -3.71 -15.41 -0.99
C THR A 11 -4.02 -16.65 -0.16
N LYS A 12 -3.29 -17.74 -0.42
CA LYS A 12 -3.49 -19.02 0.27
C LYS A 12 -3.29 -18.87 1.78
N GLU A 13 -2.27 -18.12 2.18
CA GLU A 13 -1.94 -17.86 3.58
C GLU A 13 -3.03 -17.04 4.27
N ALA A 14 -3.59 -16.02 3.60
CA ALA A 14 -4.71 -15.25 4.14
C ALA A 14 -5.95 -16.12 4.32
N GLN A 15 -6.27 -16.97 3.34
CA GLN A 15 -7.43 -17.86 3.40
C GLN A 15 -7.30 -18.88 4.54
N ILE A 16 -6.12 -19.50 4.70
CA ILE A 16 -5.86 -20.45 5.80
C ILE A 16 -6.03 -19.77 7.17
N ARG A 17 -5.63 -18.50 7.30
CA ARG A 17 -5.77 -17.72 8.55
C ARG A 17 -7.15 -17.06 8.72
N GLY A 18 -8.07 -17.24 7.76
CA GLY A 18 -9.39 -16.62 7.79
C GLY A 18 -9.38 -15.10 7.62
N TYR A 19 -8.34 -14.55 6.98
CA TYR A 19 -8.20 -13.10 6.78
C TYR A 19 -9.00 -12.62 5.58
N GLY A 20 -10.07 -11.87 5.86
CA GLY A 20 -10.84 -11.16 4.83
C GLY A 20 -10.23 -9.82 4.41
N VAL A 21 -10.88 -9.15 3.45
CA VAL A 21 -10.49 -7.83 2.90
C VAL A 21 -10.30 -6.76 3.98
N GLY A 22 -11.09 -6.84 5.05
CA GLY A 22 -11.01 -5.93 6.20
C GLY A 22 -9.67 -6.01 6.95
N ARG A 23 -9.02 -7.18 6.99
CA ARG A 23 -7.69 -7.36 7.61
C ARG A 23 -6.65 -6.44 6.98
N PHE A 24 -6.78 -6.19 5.68
CA PHE A 24 -5.84 -5.41 4.89
C PHE A 24 -6.19 -3.92 4.82
N SER A 25 -7.13 -3.45 5.64
CA SER A 25 -7.46 -2.04 5.78
C SER A 25 -6.79 -1.47 7.02
N PHE A 26 -6.06 -0.36 6.88
CA PHE A 26 -5.52 0.37 8.03
C PHE A 26 -6.60 1.20 8.75
N ASN A 27 -7.75 1.45 8.11
CA ASN A 27 -8.83 2.29 8.66
C ASN A 27 -9.75 1.56 9.66
N VAL A 28 -9.68 0.23 9.76
CA VAL A 28 -10.53 -0.57 10.64
C VAL A 28 -9.72 -1.51 11.50
N LYS A 29 -10.25 -1.87 12.68
CA LYS A 29 -9.63 -2.81 13.60
C LYS A 29 -9.44 -4.18 12.95
N GLY A 30 -8.42 -4.90 13.40
CA GLY A 30 -8.14 -6.28 13.00
C GLY A 30 -6.71 -6.47 12.50
N GLY A 31 -6.34 -5.80 11.41
CA GLY A 31 -4.98 -5.90 10.84
C GLY A 31 -4.12 -4.65 10.96
N ARG A 32 -4.71 -3.50 11.28
CA ARG A 32 -3.97 -2.25 11.53
C ARG A 32 -3.10 -2.34 12.78
N CYS A 33 -2.14 -1.44 12.88
CA CYS A 33 -1.43 -1.19 14.14
C CYS A 33 -2.37 -0.48 15.11
N GLU A 34 -2.67 -1.09 16.26
CA GLU A 34 -3.58 -0.49 17.24
C GLU A 34 -2.96 0.70 17.99
N LYS A 35 -1.63 0.79 18.08
CA LYS A 35 -0.94 1.91 18.75
C LYS A 35 -1.18 3.25 18.05
N CYS A 36 -1.04 3.27 16.72
CA CYS A 36 -1.31 4.46 15.90
C CYS A 36 -2.66 4.40 15.18
N GLN A 37 -3.51 3.41 15.50
CA GLN A 37 -4.79 3.16 14.86
C GLN A 37 -4.77 3.14 13.31
N GLY A 38 -3.65 2.71 12.73
CA GLY A 38 -3.45 2.69 11.28
C GLY A 38 -2.91 3.97 10.65
N ASP A 39 -2.61 5.02 11.41
CA ASP A 39 -2.06 6.26 10.84
C ASP A 39 -0.60 6.12 10.42
N GLY A 40 0.17 5.30 11.15
CA GLY A 40 1.62 5.15 10.96
C GLY A 40 2.43 6.20 11.71
N GLU A 41 1.77 7.24 12.19
CA GLU A 41 2.32 8.33 12.99
C GLU A 41 1.48 8.52 14.27
N ILE A 42 2.05 9.21 15.26
CA ILE A 42 1.39 9.58 16.50
C ILE A 42 1.51 11.09 16.62
N LYS A 43 0.38 11.75 16.85
CA LYS A 43 0.33 13.19 17.11
C LYS A 43 0.72 13.45 18.57
N ILE A 44 1.69 14.31 18.80
CA ILE A 44 2.07 14.79 20.13
C ILE A 44 1.60 16.24 20.25
N GLU A 45 0.64 16.45 21.16
CA GLU A 45 0.11 17.78 21.45
C GLU A 45 0.97 18.46 22.53
N MET A 46 1.31 19.72 22.29
CA MET A 46 2.12 20.53 23.19
C MET A 46 1.40 21.84 23.48
N HIS A 47 1.42 22.28 24.74
CA HIS A 47 0.62 23.42 25.18
C HIS A 47 0.89 24.75 24.46
N PHE A 48 2.09 24.94 23.90
CA PHE A 48 2.54 26.22 23.34
C PHE A 48 3.24 26.12 21.98
N LEU A 49 3.42 24.89 21.47
CA LEU A 49 4.10 24.63 20.21
C LEU A 49 3.12 23.95 19.25
N PRO A 50 3.29 24.12 17.93
CA PRO A 50 2.54 23.35 16.97
C PRO A 50 2.67 21.85 17.25
N ASP A 51 1.56 21.13 17.05
CA ASP A 51 1.56 19.68 17.17
C ASP A 51 2.56 19.08 16.20
N ILE A 52 3.28 18.06 16.67
CA ILE A 52 4.22 17.31 15.83
C ILE A 52 3.68 15.91 15.58
N MET A 53 3.91 15.42 14.38
CA MET A 53 3.65 14.03 14.01
C MET A 53 4.97 13.26 14.10
N VAL A 54 5.01 12.25 14.97
CA VAL A 54 6.17 11.37 15.08
C VAL A 54 5.84 10.01 14.50
N LYS A 55 6.82 9.40 13.81
CA LYS A 55 6.68 8.04 13.29
C LYS A 55 6.34 7.08 14.43
N CYS A 56 5.31 6.25 14.24
CA CYS A 56 4.91 5.26 15.24
C CYS A 56 6.06 4.26 15.45
N ASP A 57 6.52 4.13 16.69
CA ASP A 57 7.60 3.22 17.11
C ASP A 57 7.22 1.73 16.99
N SER A 58 5.93 1.40 17.17
CA SER A 58 5.45 0.01 17.15
C SER A 58 5.42 -0.58 15.74
N CYS A 59 4.86 0.14 14.77
CA CYS A 59 4.81 -0.33 13.37
C CYS A 59 5.88 0.29 12.48
N LYS A 60 6.69 1.23 13.00
CA LYS A 60 7.70 1.96 12.23
C LYS A 60 7.11 2.57 10.95
N GLY A 61 5.94 3.19 11.05
CA GLY A 61 5.24 3.82 9.92
C GLY A 61 4.48 2.86 8.99
N GLN A 62 4.55 1.54 9.20
CA GLN A 62 3.96 0.57 8.27
C GLN A 62 2.44 0.42 8.40
N ARG A 63 1.80 1.08 9.39
CA ARG A 63 0.33 1.14 9.59
C ARG A 63 -0.36 -0.18 9.96
N TYR A 64 0.30 -1.32 9.81
CA TYR A 64 -0.25 -2.66 10.08
C TYR A 64 0.48 -3.38 11.23
N ASN A 65 -0.16 -4.42 11.77
CA ASN A 65 0.47 -5.36 12.69
C ASN A 65 1.32 -6.41 11.95
N ALA A 66 2.27 -7.02 12.67
CA ALA A 66 3.20 -7.99 12.10
C ALA A 66 2.51 -9.16 11.39
N GLN A 67 1.42 -9.71 11.95
CA GLN A 67 0.73 -10.85 11.34
C GLN A 67 0.09 -10.51 9.99
N THR A 68 -0.32 -9.25 9.78
CA THR A 68 -0.85 -8.79 8.50
C THR A 68 0.26 -8.60 7.46
N LEU A 69 1.44 -8.16 7.91
CA LEU A 69 2.61 -7.94 7.07
C LEU A 69 3.30 -9.25 6.64
N GLU A 70 3.07 -10.35 7.34
CA GLU A 70 3.49 -11.68 6.93
C GLU A 70 2.81 -12.15 5.64
N ILE A 71 1.61 -11.65 5.33
CA ILE A 71 0.91 -12.01 4.10
C ILE A 71 1.52 -11.26 2.94
N LYS A 72 2.04 -12.02 1.98
CA LYS A 72 2.71 -11.49 0.80
C LYS A 72 1.96 -11.88 -0.46
N TYR A 73 1.83 -10.94 -1.38
CA TYR A 73 1.46 -11.20 -2.75
C TYR A 73 2.70 -10.94 -3.62
N LYS A 74 3.09 -11.90 -4.47
CA LYS A 74 4.31 -11.81 -5.30
C LYS A 74 5.55 -11.33 -4.51
N GLY A 75 5.72 -11.84 -3.29
CA GLY A 75 6.87 -11.53 -2.43
C GLY A 75 6.80 -10.21 -1.67
N LYS A 76 5.74 -9.40 -1.82
CA LYS A 76 5.57 -8.11 -1.15
C LYS A 76 4.35 -8.10 -0.23
N SER A 77 4.51 -7.53 0.96
CA SER A 77 3.42 -7.27 1.89
C SER A 77 2.56 -6.08 1.41
N ILE A 78 1.42 -5.87 2.05
CA ILE A 78 0.58 -4.72 1.70
C ILE A 78 1.25 -3.38 2.02
N ALA A 79 2.06 -3.30 3.08
CA ALA A 79 2.82 -2.09 3.39
C ALA A 79 3.88 -1.82 2.32
N ASP A 80 4.56 -2.87 1.83
CA ASP A 80 5.55 -2.72 0.74
C ASP A 80 4.91 -2.20 -0.56
N VAL A 81 3.63 -2.52 -0.81
CA VAL A 81 2.89 -2.01 -1.98
C VAL A 81 2.49 -0.54 -1.79
N LEU A 82 2.14 -0.15 -0.56
CA LEU A 82 1.79 1.24 -0.24
C LEU A 82 3.01 2.17 -0.18
N ASP A 83 4.21 1.63 0.05
CA ASP A 83 5.48 2.37 0.10
C ASP A 83 6.10 2.58 -1.30
N MET A 84 5.51 2.02 -2.35
CA MET A 84 5.99 2.19 -3.72
C MET A 84 5.76 3.62 -4.24
N SER A 85 6.68 4.09 -5.06
CA SER A 85 6.40 5.22 -5.94
C SER A 85 5.26 4.89 -6.91
N VAL A 86 4.60 5.92 -7.44
CA VAL A 86 3.47 5.73 -8.39
C VAL A 86 3.90 4.94 -9.63
N ASP A 87 5.11 5.16 -10.14
CA ASP A 87 5.64 4.45 -11.31
C ASP A 87 5.89 2.96 -11.04
N GLU A 88 6.41 2.62 -9.86
CA GLU A 88 6.59 1.23 -9.43
C GLU A 88 5.24 0.56 -9.19
N ALA A 89 4.32 1.26 -8.51
CA ALA A 89 2.97 0.78 -8.25
C ALA A 89 2.23 0.50 -9.55
N LEU A 90 2.34 1.37 -10.56
CA LEU A 90 1.72 1.16 -11.88
C LEU A 90 2.22 -0.13 -12.52
N LYS A 91 3.54 -0.33 -12.59
CA LYS A 91 4.14 -1.57 -13.13
C LYS A 91 3.69 -2.79 -12.34
N TYR A 92 3.64 -2.67 -11.01
CA TYR A 92 3.24 -3.75 -10.12
C TYR A 92 1.77 -4.14 -10.33
N ILE A 93 0.86 -3.17 -10.32
CA ILE A 93 -0.59 -3.35 -10.48
C ILE A 93 -0.95 -3.89 -11.87
N ILE A 94 -0.27 -3.44 -12.94
CA ILE A 94 -0.40 -4.03 -14.27
C ILE A 94 0.00 -5.51 -14.23
N SER A 95 1.12 -5.84 -13.57
CA SER A 95 1.54 -7.24 -13.42
C SER A 95 0.51 -8.08 -12.64
N MET A 96 -0.26 -7.46 -11.74
CA MET A 96 -1.32 -8.12 -10.98
C MET A 96 -2.60 -8.37 -11.81
N GLY A 97 -2.69 -7.82 -13.03
CA GLY A 97 -3.88 -7.92 -13.88
C GLY A 97 -5.06 -7.09 -13.39
N VAL A 98 -4.80 -6.11 -12.54
CA VAL A 98 -5.84 -5.22 -11.96
C VAL A 98 -6.17 -4.09 -12.93
N VAL A 99 -5.17 -3.58 -13.63
CA VAL A 99 -5.31 -2.50 -14.61
C VAL A 99 -4.63 -2.94 -15.91
N ALA A 100 -5.29 -2.67 -17.05
CA ALA A 100 -4.70 -2.93 -18.35
C ALA A 100 -3.46 -2.04 -18.58
N PRO A 101 -2.42 -2.53 -19.27
CA PRO A 101 -1.26 -1.71 -19.58
C PRO A 101 -1.69 -0.46 -20.38
N PRO A 102 -1.09 0.72 -20.10
CA PRO A 102 -1.44 1.94 -20.81
C PRO A 102 -1.16 1.75 -22.30
N THR A 103 -2.18 2.01 -23.13
CA THR A 103 -2.11 1.96 -24.59
C THR A 103 -1.40 3.21 -25.14
N ARG A 104 -0.15 3.48 -24.72
CA ARG A 104 0.60 4.56 -25.34
C ARG A 104 1.13 4.08 -26.70
N LYS A 105 0.50 4.54 -27.79
CA LYS A 105 1.27 4.79 -29.02
C LYS A 105 2.38 5.78 -28.62
N PRO A 106 3.66 5.53 -28.97
CA PRO A 106 4.69 6.54 -28.82
C PRO A 106 4.22 7.84 -29.49
N PRO A 107 4.55 9.03 -28.95
CA PRO A 107 4.39 10.23 -29.76
C PRO A 107 5.19 9.99 -31.04
N GLU A 108 4.50 10.01 -32.18
CA GLU A 108 5.16 10.06 -33.48
C GLU A 108 6.06 11.31 -33.41
N ARG A 109 7.35 11.11 -33.19
CA ARG A 109 8.33 12.13 -33.55
C ARG A 109 8.14 12.29 -35.05
N SER A 110 7.34 13.27 -35.45
CA SER A 110 7.22 13.64 -36.84
C SER A 110 8.66 13.85 -37.32
N ALA A 111 9.03 13.05 -38.30
CA ALA A 111 10.21 13.31 -39.10
C ALA A 111 10.03 14.72 -39.67
N LEU A 112 10.58 15.72 -38.99
CA LEU A 112 11.05 16.92 -39.65
C LEU A 112 12.42 16.55 -40.22
N LEU A 113 12.35 15.77 -41.30
CA LEU A 113 13.30 15.84 -42.38
C LEU A 113 13.24 17.25 -42.96
N ASN A 114 14.42 17.85 -43.08
CA ASN A 114 14.84 18.73 -44.15
C ASN A 114 13.90 19.87 -44.55
N GLU A 115 14.28 21.10 -44.18
CA GLU A 115 14.60 22.20 -45.08
C GLU A 115 15.39 23.29 -44.33
#